data_AF-X0ZN13-F1
#
_entry.id   AF-X0ZN13-F1
#
_cell.length_a   1.000
_cell.length_b   1.000
_cell.length_c   1.000
_cell.angle_alpha   90.00
_cell.angle_beta   90.00
_cell.angle_gamma   90.00
#
_symmetry.space_group_name_H-M   'P 1'
#
loop_
_entity.id
_entity.type
_entity.pdbx_description
1 polymer ?
#
loop_
_entity_poly.entity_id
_entity_poly.type
_entity_poly.pdbx_seq_one_letter_code
_entity_poly.pdbx_strand_id
1 'polypeptide(L)'
;GGIIINRSFVIGLAGYGLVNEIEVGTLGNQLLNFGYAGLLLGYVNRSHKIVHFSVHSLIGGGGLCYRTCFYDDCYDDMLFVFEPGIDVMLNVTKNFRIGIGGSYRFAHGVEFDELMSDDISGPAGSLIFKFGKF
;
A
#
# COMPACT_ATOMS: atom_id res chain seq x y z
N GLY A 1 -0.95 -3.86 -10.30
CA GLY A 1 -0.63 -4.96 -11.24
C GLY A 1 0.85 -4.96 -11.57
N GLY A 2 1.43 -6.09 -11.99
CA GLY A 2 2.87 -6.15 -12.28
C GLY A 2 3.27 -7.37 -13.09
N ILE A 3 4.51 -7.34 -13.59
CA ILE A 3 5.12 -8.40 -14.38
C ILE A 3 6.21 -9.07 -13.53
N ILE A 4 6.29 -10.41 -13.63
CA ILE A 4 7.33 -11.19 -12.97
C ILE A 4 8.45 -11.44 -13.99
N ILE A 5 9.62 -10.85 -13.74
CA ILE A 5 10.83 -11.04 -14.54
C ILE A 5 11.69 -12.12 -13.88
N ASN A 6 12.17 -13.07 -14.68
CA ASN A 6 13.07 -14.13 -14.26
C ASN A 6 12.55 -15.00 -13.08
N ARG A 7 11.22 -15.17 -12.98
CA ARG A 7 10.51 -15.96 -11.94
C ARG A 7 10.82 -15.55 -10.48
N SER A 8 11.51 -14.43 -10.29
CA SER A 8 12.09 -14.02 -9.01
C SER A 8 11.95 -12.51 -8.76
N PHE A 9 11.95 -11.66 -9.80
CA PHE A 9 11.76 -10.22 -9.63
C PHE A 9 10.37 -9.80 -10.07
N VAL A 10 9.77 -8.88 -9.34
CA VAL A 10 8.46 -8.30 -9.63
C VAL A 10 8.67 -6.82 -9.86
N ILE A 11 8.19 -6.33 -10.99
CA ILE A 11 8.10 -4.89 -11.27
C ILE A 11 6.66 -4.62 -11.65
N GLY A 12 6.06 -3.65 -10.98
CA GLY A 12 4.67 -3.31 -11.22
C GLY A 12 4.32 -1.92 -10.74
N LEU A 13 3.03 -1.66 -10.78
CA LEU A 13 2.39 -0.49 -10.19
C LEU A 13 1.41 -0.98 -9.13
N ALA A 14 1.36 -0.29 -8.01
CA ALA A 14 0.40 -0.54 -6.95
C ALA A 14 -0.25 0.78 -6.53
N GLY A 15 -1.52 0.70 -6.15
CA GLY A 15 -2.30 1.81 -5.65
C GLY A 15 -3.10 1.32 -4.45
N TYR A 16 -3.08 2.12 -3.40
CA TYR A 16 -3.76 1.87 -2.14
C TYR A 16 -4.72 3.03 -1.87
N GLY A 17 -5.91 2.72 -1.39
CA GLY A 17 -6.89 3.70 -0.93
C GLY A 17 -7.52 3.21 0.36
N LEU A 18 -7.82 4.12 1.27
CA LEU A 18 -8.63 3.78 2.45
C LEU A 18 -10.03 3.38 2.01
N VAL A 19 -10.47 2.21 2.46
CA VAL A 19 -11.84 1.72 2.30
C VAL A 19 -12.66 1.97 3.57
N ASN A 20 -12.00 2.14 4.71
CA ASN A 20 -12.64 2.41 5.99
C ASN A 20 -12.68 3.92 6.26
N GLU A 21 -13.87 4.41 6.56
CA GLU A 21 -14.10 5.74 7.15
C GLU A 21 -13.61 5.67 8.61
N ILE A 22 -12.47 6.30 8.91
CA ILE A 22 -11.97 6.38 10.29
C ILE A 22 -12.56 7.64 10.92
N GLU A 23 -13.51 7.46 11.85
CA GLU A 23 -14.00 8.56 12.68
C GLU A 23 -12.91 8.99 13.68
N VAL A 24 -12.30 10.15 13.44
CA VAL A 24 -11.37 10.76 14.40
C VAL A 24 -12.13 11.78 15.26
N GLY A 25 -12.55 11.36 16.47
CA GLY A 25 -12.72 12.18 17.69
C GLY A 25 -13.68 13.39 17.73
N THR A 26 -14.74 13.28 18.55
CA THR A 26 -15.56 14.32 19.26
C THR A 26 -16.21 15.50 18.53
N LEU A 27 -16.03 15.67 17.22
CA LEU A 27 -16.87 16.54 16.41
C LEU A 27 -17.20 15.77 15.13
N GLY A 28 -18.36 15.10 15.14
CA GLY A 28 -18.77 14.18 14.08
C GLY A 28 -18.65 14.77 12.68
N ASN A 29 -18.32 13.89 11.74
CA ASN A 29 -18.33 14.07 10.28
C ASN A 29 -17.08 14.69 9.62
N GLN A 30 -15.87 14.27 9.98
CA GLN A 30 -14.71 14.44 9.10
C GLN A 30 -14.35 13.09 8.46
N LEU A 31 -14.57 13.00 7.14
CA LEU A 31 -14.21 11.84 6.34
C LEU A 31 -12.79 12.04 5.81
N LEU A 32 -11.84 11.25 6.32
CA LEU A 32 -10.47 11.27 5.84
C LEU A 32 -10.32 10.30 4.66
N ASN A 33 -10.15 10.85 3.46
CA ASN A 33 -9.82 10.06 2.28
C ASN A 33 -8.32 10.14 2.03
N PHE A 34 -7.63 9.00 2.17
CA PHE A 34 -6.20 8.88 1.89
C PHE A 34 -5.97 7.84 0.79
N GLY A 35 -5.16 8.21 -0.19
CA GLY A 35 -4.75 7.31 -1.25
C GLY A 35 -3.33 7.60 -1.73
N TYR A 36 -2.60 6.54 -2.11
CA TYR A 36 -1.26 6.65 -2.67
C TYR A 36 -1.05 5.57 -3.72
N ALA A 37 -0.22 5.88 -4.70
CA ALA A 37 0.13 4.98 -5.77
C ALA A 37 1.62 5.11 -6.13
N GLY A 38 2.20 4.02 -6.63
CA GLY A 38 3.63 3.99 -6.89
C GLY A 38 4.11 2.78 -7.67
N LEU A 39 5.43 2.78 -7.86
CA LEU A 39 6.18 1.66 -8.40
C LEU A 39 6.32 0.59 -7.32
N LEU A 40 5.89 -0.63 -7.66
CA LEU A 40 6.06 -1.82 -6.84
C LEU A 40 7.27 -2.61 -7.35
N LEU A 41 8.29 -2.71 -6.51
CA LEU A 41 9.45 -3.56 -6.73
C LEU A 41 9.38 -4.73 -5.76
N GLY A 42 9.64 -5.94 -6.23
CA GLY A 42 9.57 -7.12 -5.37
C GLY A 42 10.53 -8.21 -5.79
N TYR A 43 10.85 -9.06 -4.82
CA TYR A 43 11.66 -10.24 -4.98
C TYR A 43 10.97 -11.43 -4.34
N VAL A 44 10.81 -12.51 -5.10
CA VAL A 44 10.15 -13.75 -4.71
C VAL A 44 11.22 -14.84 -4.59
N ASN A 45 11.41 -15.36 -3.38
CA ASN A 45 12.36 -16.43 -3.13
C ASN A 45 11.70 -17.79 -3.38
N ARG A 46 12.24 -18.59 -4.32
CA ARG A 46 11.78 -19.97 -4.62
C ARG A 46 10.28 -20.08 -4.92
N SER A 47 9.82 -19.41 -5.98
CA SER A 47 8.42 -19.43 -6.44
C SER A 47 7.84 -20.82 -6.79
N HIS A 48 8.67 -21.87 -6.87
CA HIS A 48 8.28 -23.25 -7.17
C HIS A 48 7.87 -24.07 -5.92
N LYS A 49 8.14 -23.59 -4.70
CA LYS A 49 7.73 -24.27 -3.47
C LYS A 49 6.27 -23.96 -3.14
N ILE A 50 5.59 -24.91 -2.47
CA ILE A 50 4.20 -24.74 -2.00
C ILE A 50 4.11 -23.50 -1.10
N VAL A 51 5.05 -23.33 -0.17
CA VAL A 51 5.21 -22.12 0.63
C VAL A 51 6.48 -21.39 0.21
N HIS A 52 6.38 -20.09 -0.02
CA HIS A 52 7.50 -19.24 -0.38
C HIS A 52 7.36 -17.84 0.21
N PHE A 53 8.49 -17.15 0.35
CA PHE A 53 8.54 -15.80 0.88
C PHE A 53 8.79 -14.81 -0.25
N SER A 54 8.16 -13.65 -0.15
CA SER A 54 8.34 -12.52 -1.05
C SER A 54 8.69 -11.30 -0.22
N VAL A 55 9.63 -10.50 -0.67
CA VAL A 55 9.83 -9.14 -0.17
C VAL A 55 9.39 -8.18 -1.25
N HIS A 56 8.80 -7.07 -0.86
CA HIS A 56 8.39 -6.03 -1.78
C HIS A 56 8.65 -4.65 -1.18
N SER A 57 8.66 -3.65 -2.05
CA SER A 57 8.74 -2.25 -1.65
C SER A 57 7.96 -1.44 -2.66
N LEU A 58 7.07 -0.58 -2.17
CA LEU A 58 6.43 0.45 -2.97
C LEU A 58 7.17 1.76 -2.79
N ILE A 59 7.46 2.44 -3.90
CA ILE A 59 7.94 3.83 -3.90
C ILE A 59 6.98 4.62 -4.77
N GLY A 60 6.36 5.63 -4.20
CA GLY A 60 5.29 6.37 -4.88
C GLY A 60 4.97 7.68 -4.22
N GLY A 61 3.83 8.22 -4.62
CA GLY A 61 3.25 9.38 -3.99
C GLY A 61 1.75 9.25 -3.81
N GLY A 62 1.20 10.09 -2.95
CA GLY A 62 -0.22 10.10 -2.62
C GLY A 62 -0.71 11.50 -2.31
N GLY A 63 -2.00 11.58 -1.98
CA GLY A 63 -2.66 12.80 -1.55
C GLY A 63 -3.69 12.50 -0.47
N LEU A 64 -4.02 13.52 0.30
CA LEU A 64 -5.09 13.51 1.30
C LEU A 64 -6.21 14.43 0.83
N CYS A 65 -7.43 13.94 0.82
CA CYS A 65 -8.61 14.77 0.64
C CYS A 65 -9.35 14.85 1.97
N TYR A 66 -9.49 16.05 2.52
CA TYR A 66 -10.38 16.31 3.65
C TYR A 66 -11.74 16.75 3.12
N ARG A 67 -12.80 16.07 3.57
CA ARG A 67 -14.17 16.49 3.26
C ARG A 67 -14.82 17.07 4.51
N THR A 68 -15.12 18.37 4.50
CA THR A 68 -15.94 19.00 5.55
C THR A 68 -17.36 19.21 5.00
N CYS A 69 -18.40 19.13 5.84
CA CYS A 69 -19.82 19.18 5.45
C CYS A 69 -20.27 20.38 4.59
N PHE A 70 -19.42 21.39 4.37
CA PHE A 70 -19.76 22.61 3.64
C PHE A 70 -18.82 22.95 2.47
N TYR A 71 -17.63 22.34 2.38
CA TYR A 71 -16.62 22.61 1.33
C TYR A 71 -15.79 21.34 1.06
N ASP A 72 -15.57 21.04 -0.22
CA ASP A 72 -14.63 20.01 -0.69
C ASP A 72 -13.23 20.68 -0.87
N ASP A 73 -12.52 20.92 0.23
CA ASP A 73 -11.13 21.42 0.17
C ASP A 73 -10.17 20.23 -0.02
N CYS A 74 -9.93 19.88 -1.28
CA CYS A 74 -8.84 18.99 -1.65
C CYS A 74 -7.52 19.75 -1.58
N TYR A 75 -6.76 19.57 -0.50
CA TYR A 75 -5.34 19.95 -0.49
C TYR A 75 -4.58 18.92 -1.34
N ASP A 76 -4.13 19.35 -2.53
CA ASP A 76 -3.30 18.54 -3.43
C ASP A 76 -1.84 18.53 -2.94
N ASP A 77 -1.65 18.23 -1.65
CA ASP A 77 -0.32 18.08 -1.07
C ASP A 77 0.25 16.75 -1.56
N MET A 78 1.30 16.85 -2.36
CA MET A 78 2.03 15.71 -2.88
C MET A 78 2.79 15.03 -1.74
N LEU A 79 2.27 13.89 -1.29
CA LEU A 79 2.91 13.05 -0.28
C LEU A 79 3.89 12.11 -0.97
N PHE A 80 5.09 11.96 -0.43
CA PHE A 80 5.99 10.87 -0.79
C PHE A 80 5.70 9.65 0.09
N VAL A 81 5.62 8.48 -0.52
CA VAL A 81 5.35 7.22 0.20
C VAL A 81 6.38 6.16 -0.18
N PHE A 82 7.02 5.62 0.86
CA PHE A 82 7.87 4.44 0.77
C PHE A 82 7.32 3.34 1.68
N GLU A 83 7.00 2.18 1.13
CA GLU A 83 6.41 1.08 1.89
C GLU A 83 7.13 -0.24 1.60
N PRO A 84 8.17 -0.58 2.38
CA PRO A 84 8.74 -1.92 2.38
C PRO A 84 7.80 -2.93 3.07
N GLY A 85 7.81 -4.16 2.57
CA GLY A 85 7.00 -5.24 3.11
C GLY A 85 7.55 -6.64 2.83
N ILE A 86 7.05 -7.60 3.59
CA ILE A 86 7.36 -9.01 3.45
C ILE A 86 6.08 -9.83 3.50
N ASP A 87 6.03 -10.84 2.64
CA ASP A 87 4.87 -11.69 2.46
C ASP A 87 5.26 -13.16 2.53
N VAL A 88 4.35 -13.95 3.08
CA VAL A 88 4.36 -15.41 3.00
C VAL A 88 3.23 -15.83 2.06
N MET A 89 3.60 -16.54 1.00
CA MET A 89 2.67 -16.97 -0.04
C MET A 89 2.56 -18.49 -0.06
N LEU A 90 1.33 -18.97 -0.19
CA LEU A 90 0.94 -20.36 -0.38
C LEU A 90 0.40 -20.56 -1.81
N ASN A 91 1.00 -21.49 -2.54
CA ASN A 91 0.52 -21.96 -3.83
C ASN A 91 -0.64 -22.93 -3.62
N VAL A 92 -1.88 -22.45 -3.82
CA VAL A 92 -3.09 -23.27 -3.66
C VAL A 92 -3.36 -24.05 -4.95
N THR A 93 -3.31 -23.38 -6.09
CA THR A 93 -3.45 -24.02 -7.42
C THR A 93 -2.44 -23.46 -8.40
N LYS A 94 -2.39 -24.03 -9.61
CA LYS A 94 -1.53 -23.53 -10.71
C LYS A 94 -1.86 -22.08 -11.11
N ASN A 95 -3.04 -21.59 -10.77
CA ASN A 95 -3.52 -20.26 -11.17
C ASN A 95 -3.85 -19.33 -10.00
N PHE A 96 -3.79 -19.83 -8.77
CA PHE A 96 -4.19 -19.11 -7.58
C PHE A 96 -3.20 -19.29 -6.45
N ARG A 97 -2.79 -18.18 -5.86
CA ARG A 97 -1.94 -18.13 -4.66
C ARG A 97 -2.58 -17.20 -3.65
N ILE A 98 -2.53 -17.60 -2.39
CA ILE A 98 -2.97 -16.79 -1.26
C ILE A 98 -1.76 -16.49 -0.38
N GLY A 99 -1.74 -15.36 0.29
CA GLY A 99 -0.68 -15.02 1.21
C GLY A 99 -1.11 -14.05 2.27
N ILE A 100 -0.25 -13.91 3.26
CA ILE A 100 -0.34 -12.90 4.29
C ILE A 100 0.96 -12.10 4.29
N GLY A 101 0.87 -10.81 4.53
CA GLY A 101 2.02 -9.93 4.52
C GLY A 101 1.95 -8.89 5.63
N GLY A 102 3.12 -8.37 5.94
CA GLY A 102 3.27 -7.19 6.79
C GLY A 102 4.14 -6.18 6.05
N SER A 103 3.70 -4.93 6.05
CA SER A 103 4.46 -3.81 5.53
C SER A 103 4.53 -2.70 6.55
N TYR A 104 5.51 -1.81 6.38
CA TYR A 104 5.60 -0.59 7.14
C TYR A 104 5.62 0.57 6.16
N ARG A 105 4.62 1.44 6.25
CA ARG A 105 4.52 2.62 5.39
C ARG A 105 5.25 3.78 6.05
N PHE A 106 6.18 4.36 5.31
CA PHE A 106 6.78 5.66 5.58
C PHE A 106 6.15 6.67 4.63
N ALA A 107 5.37 7.60 5.18
CA ALA A 107 4.82 8.72 4.44
C ALA A 107 5.56 9.99 4.89
N HIS A 108 6.09 10.75 3.95
CA HIS A 108 6.77 12.01 4.23
C HIS A 108 6.39 13.06 3.20
N GLY A 109 6.29 14.31 3.63
CA GLY A 109 6.02 15.43 2.74
C GLY A 109 4.84 16.24 3.23
N VAL A 110 5.13 17.28 4.00
CA VAL A 110 4.56 18.58 3.73
C VAL A 110 5.74 19.55 3.84
N GLU A 111 6.14 20.19 2.75
CA GLU A 111 7.07 21.33 2.78
C GLU A 111 6.30 22.62 3.18
N PHE A 112 5.32 22.47 4.09
CA PHE A 112 4.49 23.50 4.70
C PHE A 112 4.14 23.10 6.14
N ASP A 113 4.92 23.70 7.04
CA ASP A 113 4.83 23.98 8.48
C ASP A 113 3.94 23.23 9.50
N GLU A 114 2.92 22.40 9.21
CA GLU A 114 1.99 22.03 10.33
C GLU A 114 1.35 20.63 10.33
N LEU A 115 1.70 19.71 9.42
CA LEU A 115 1.21 18.32 9.48
C LEU A 115 2.34 17.35 9.83
N MET A 116 2.29 16.83 11.06
CA MET A 116 3.28 15.87 11.55
C MET A 116 3.27 14.61 10.70
N SER A 117 4.43 14.26 10.14
CA SER A 117 4.66 13.11 9.26
C SER A 117 4.39 11.74 9.91
N ASP A 118 4.07 11.72 11.21
CA ASP A 118 3.89 10.52 12.03
C ASP A 118 2.47 9.94 11.97
N ASP A 119 1.42 10.72 11.64
CA ASP A 119 0.04 10.21 11.69
C ASP A 119 -0.33 9.29 10.51
N ILE A 120 0.46 9.31 9.43
CA ILE A 120 0.18 8.56 8.19
C ILE A 120 1.16 7.40 8.02
N SER A 121 2.30 7.45 8.71
CA SER A 121 3.28 6.38 8.75
C SER A 121 2.84 5.29 9.73
N GLY A 122 3.01 4.03 9.37
CA GLY A 122 2.62 2.96 10.29
C GLY A 122 2.67 1.55 9.70
N PRO A 123 2.51 0.54 10.57
CA PRO A 123 2.46 -0.85 10.14
C PRO A 123 1.13 -1.16 9.46
N ALA A 124 1.17 -2.04 8.46
CA ALA A 124 0.00 -2.56 7.78
C ALA A 124 0.09 -4.09 7.67
N GLY A 125 -1.05 -4.75 7.90
CA GLY A 125 -1.23 -6.17 7.62
C GLY A 125 -1.99 -6.34 6.31
N SER A 126 -1.57 -7.28 5.48
CA SER A 126 -2.18 -7.52 4.17
C SER A 126 -2.59 -8.97 3.98
N LEU A 127 -3.74 -9.17 3.34
CA LEU A 127 -4.16 -10.44 2.77
C LEU A 127 -3.98 -10.34 1.25
N ILE A 128 -3.28 -11.32 0.68
CA ILE A 128 -2.80 -11.24 -0.70
C ILE A 128 -3.42 -12.35 -1.51
N PHE A 129 -4.05 -11.98 -2.62
CA PHE A 129 -4.63 -12.90 -3.59
C PHE A 129 -3.96 -12.65 -4.94
N LYS A 130 -3.23 -13.65 -5.46
CA LYS A 130 -2.59 -13.56 -6.78
C LYS A 130 -3.26 -14.52 -7.76
N PHE A 131 -3.72 -13.97 -8.86
CA PHE A 131 -4.31 -14.70 -9.98
C PHE A 131 -3.39 -14.57 -11.19
N GLY A 132 -3.11 -15.68 -11.87
CA GLY A 132 -2.24 -15.66 -13.04
C GLY A 132 -1.95 -17.05 -13.59
N LYS A 133 -1.10 -17.11 -14.61
CA LYS A 133 -0.54 -18.37 -15.10
C LYS A 133 0.92 -18.40 -14.64
N PHE A 134 1.20 -19.20 -13.61
CA PHE A 134 2.51 -19.27 -12.95
C PHE A 134 3.39 -20.40 -13.50
#